data_AF-A0A9E2EB74-F1
#
_entry.id   AF-A0A9E2EB74-F1
#
_cell.length_a   1.000
_cell.length_b   1.000
_cell.length_c   1.000
_cell.angle_alpha   90.00
_cell.angle_beta   90.00
_cell.angle_gamma   90.00
#
_symmetry.space_group_name_H-M   'P 1'
#
loop_
_entity.id
_entity.type
_entity.pdbx_description
1 polymer ?
#
loop_
_entity_poly.entity_id
_entity_poly.type
_entity_poly.pdbx_seq_one_letter_code
_entity_poly.pdbx_strand_id
1 'polypeptide(L)' 'MQLPHLTPQSPWHGYSLGAWHTIWDEAAARAAAGDYIENGNISLGQQRPGVKPESRFNPDTGEPE' A
#
# COMPACT_ATOMS: atom_id res chain seq x y z
N MET A 1 -11.26 -29.31 -19.65
CA MET A 1 -10.20 -28.33 -19.99
C MET A 1 -9.05 -28.54 -19.01
N GLN A 2 -7.92 -29.08 -19.45
CA GLN A 2 -6.71 -29.15 -18.62
C GLN A 2 -5.81 -27.95 -18.95
N LEU A 3 -5.41 -27.20 -17.93
CA LEU A 3 -4.41 -26.15 -18.07
C LEU A 3 -3.03 -26.79 -18.31
N PRO A 4 -2.17 -26.16 -19.14
CA PRO A 4 -0.82 -26.62 -19.34
C PRO A 4 0.01 -26.51 -18.05
N HIS A 5 1.02 -27.38 -17.94
CA HIS A 5 1.94 -27.41 -16.80
C HIS A 5 2.87 -26.21 -16.83
N LEU A 6 2.97 -25.48 -15.71
CA LEU A 6 3.87 -24.32 -15.58
C LEU A 6 5.31 -24.80 -15.35
N THR A 7 6.27 -24.16 -16.01
CA THR A 7 7.71 -24.38 -15.83
C THR A 7 8.43 -23.11 -15.37
N PRO A 8 8.23 -22.67 -14.12
CA PRO A 8 8.88 -21.45 -13.62
C PRO A 8 10.41 -21.58 -13.69
N GLN A 9 11.05 -20.60 -14.33
CA GLN A 9 12.51 -20.51 -14.40
C GLN A 9 13.04 -19.81 -13.15
N SER A 10 13.98 -20.46 -12.46
CA SER A 10 14.68 -19.85 -11.32
C SER A 10 15.87 -19.01 -11.81
N PRO A 11 16.27 -17.95 -11.09
CA PRO A 11 15.61 -17.40 -9.90
C PRO A 11 14.48 -16.42 -10.24
N TRP A 12 13.32 -16.59 -9.62
CA TRP A 12 12.29 -15.56 -9.60
C TRP A 12 12.70 -14.51 -8.57
N HIS A 13 13.48 -13.53 -8.99
CA HIS A 13 13.69 -12.32 -8.20
C HIS A 13 12.37 -11.52 -8.26
N GLY A 14 11.46 -11.76 -7.32
CA GLY A 14 10.25 -10.95 -7.20
C GLY A 14 10.63 -9.47 -7.18
N TYR A 15 9.85 -8.62 -7.87
CA TYR A 15 10.06 -7.19 -7.79
C TYR A 15 9.74 -6.73 -6.36
N SER A 16 10.57 -5.85 -5.80
CA SER A 16 10.27 -5.23 -4.52
C SER A 16 8.96 -4.45 -4.65
N LEU A 17 7.96 -4.79 -3.84
CA LEU A 17 6.63 -4.15 -3.84
C LEU A 17 6.62 -2.78 -3.13
N GLY A 18 7.79 -2.31 -2.68
CA GLY A 18 7.94 -1.09 -1.89
C GLY A 18 7.99 -1.38 -0.39
N ALA A 19 8.07 -0.31 0.41
CA ALA A 19 8.02 -0.41 1.85
C ALA A 19 6.58 -0.66 2.32
N TRP A 20 6.41 -1.61 3.24
CA TRP A 20 5.16 -1.81 3.96
C TRP A 20 5.31 -1.16 5.34
N HIS A 21 4.57 -0.08 5.58
CA HIS A 21 4.65 0.68 6.82
C HIS A 21 3.57 0.23 7.80
N THR A 22 3.86 0.27 9.11
CA THR A 22 2.94 -0.16 10.19
C THR A 22 1.57 0.51 10.11
N ILE A 23 1.51 1.77 9.70
CA ILE A 23 0.24 2.51 9.57
C ILE A 23 -0.73 1.85 8.56
N TRP A 24 -0.23 1.07 7.61
CA TRP A 24 -1.04 0.35 6.62
C TRP A 24 -1.70 -0.89 7.25
N ASP A 25 -1.00 -1.58 8.16
CA ASP A 25 -1.60 -2.65 8.97
C ASP A 25 -2.72 -2.11 9.85
N GLU A 26 -2.48 -0.97 10.50
CA GLU A 26 -3.51 -0.33 11.33
C GLU A 26 -4.69 0.15 10.50
N ALA A 27 -4.44 0.72 9.32
CA ALA A 27 -5.50 1.14 8.40
C ALA A 27 -6.35 -0.05 7.92
N ALA A 28 -5.70 -1.19 7.63
CA ALA A 28 -6.40 -2.42 7.28
C ALA A 28 -7.25 -2.94 8.44
N ALA A 29 -6.73 -2.90 9.67
CA ALA A 29 -7.48 -3.28 10.87
C ALA A 29 -8.71 -2.39 11.09
N ARG A 30 -8.58 -1.06 10.98
CA ARG A 30 -9.71 -0.11 11.07
C ARG A 30 -10.76 -0.38 9.99
N ALA A 31 -10.33 -0.60 8.75
CA ALA A 31 -11.24 -0.92 7.66
C ALA A 31 -12.02 -2.22 7.92
N ALA A 32 -11.36 -3.26 8.43
CA ALA A 32 -11.98 -4.52 8.80
C ALA A 32 -12.95 -4.40 9.98
N ALA A 33 -12.68 -3.49 10.93
CA ALA A 33 -13.56 -3.19 12.06
C ALA A 33 -14.77 -2.33 11.67
N GLY A 34 -14.79 -1.75 10.47
CA GLY A 34 -15.82 -0.82 10.02
C GLY A 34 -15.56 0.65 10.40
N ASP A 35 -14.38 0.96 10.93
CA ASP A 35 -13.98 2.31 11.36
C ASP A 35 -13.46 3.17 10.20
N TYR A 36 -14.14 3.13 9.05
CA TYR A 36 -13.69 3.79 7.82
C TYR A 36 -13.67 5.33 7.94
N ILE A 37 -14.52 5.92 8.80
CA ILE A 37 -14.52 7.37 9.05
C ILE A 37 -13.23 7.80 9.74
N GLU A 38 -12.81 7.08 10.78
CA GLU A 38 -11.56 7.37 11.48
C GLU A 38 -10.36 7.18 10.55
N ASN A 39 -10.38 6.09 9.77
CA ASN A 39 -9.35 5.83 8.78
C ASN A 39 -9.27 6.97 7.72
N GLY A 40 -10.42 7.52 7.33
CA GLY A 40 -10.50 8.68 6.45
C GLY A 40 -9.93 9.95 7.07
N ASN A 41 -10.21 10.23 8.35
CA ASN A 41 -9.64 11.39 9.06
C ASN A 41 -8.11 11.33 9.12
N ILE A 42 -7.55 10.15 9.40
CA ILE A 42 -6.10 9.93 9.39
C ILE A 42 -5.51 10.17 7.99
N SER A 43 -6.16 9.63 6.96
CA SER A 43 -5.72 9.78 5.57
C SER A 43 -5.78 11.25 5.10
N LEU A 44 -6.80 11.99 5.53
CA LEU A 44 -6.94 13.42 5.24
C LEU A 44 -5.77 14.23 5.82
N GLY A 45 -5.29 13.88 7.02
CA GLY A 45 -4.13 14.51 7.65
C GLY A 45 -2.80 14.31 6.91
N GLN A 46 -2.74 13.36 5.98
CA GLN A 46 -1.53 13.03 5.21
C GLN A 46 -1.46 13.71 3.84
N GLN A 47 -2.47 14.51 3.46
CA GLN A 47 -2.47 15.20 2.18
C GLN A 47 -1.31 16.21 2.08
N ARG A 48 -0.66 16.23 0.92
CA ARG A 48 0.47 17.14 0.63
C ARG A 48 0.14 18.11 -0.51
N PRO A 49 0.32 19.43 -0.29
CA PRO A 49 0.13 20.40 -1.36
C PRO A 49 1.23 20.25 -2.41
N GLY A 50 0.89 20.53 -3.68
CA GLY A 50 1.87 20.53 -4.78
C GLY A 50 2.34 19.14 -5.24
N VAL A 51 1.76 18.07 -4.71
CA VAL A 51 2.03 16.69 -5.16
C VAL A 51 0.91 16.22 -6.09
N LYS A 52 1.27 15.52 -7.17
CA LYS A 52 0.29 14.92 -8.08
C LYS A 52 -0.50 13.83 -7.31
N PRO A 53 -1.83 13.76 -7.46
CA PRO A 53 -2.61 12.65 -6.90
C PRO A 53 -2.04 11.28 -7.29
N GLU A 54 -2.17 10.30 -6.40
CA GLU A 54 -1.69 8.91 -6.60
C GLU A 54 -0.16 8.79 -6.79
N SER A 55 0.60 9.81 -6.41
CA SER A 55 2.05 9.67 -6.26
C SER A 55 2.37 8.72 -5.11
N ARG A 56 3.51 8.01 -5.22
CA ARG A 56 4.01 7.22 -4.10
C ARG A 56 4.22 8.12 -2.89
N PHE A 57 3.95 7.58 -1.72
CA PHE A 57 3.89 8.35 -0.49
C PHE A 57 4.46 7.51 0.65
N ASN A 58 5.45 8.06 1.35
CA ASN A 58 6.01 7.49 2.54
C ASN A 58 5.27 8.09 3.75
N PRO A 59 4.46 7.32 4.50
CA PRO A 59 3.71 7.84 5.64
C PRO A 59 4.58 8.18 6.86
N ASP A 60 5.79 7.64 6.98
CA ASP A 60 6.66 7.89 8.12
C ASP A 60 7.32 9.28 8.01
N THR A 61 7.66 9.70 6.79
CA THR A 61 8.20 11.04 6.51
C THR A 61 7.11 12.02 6.06
N GLY A 62 6.02 11.48 5.52
CA GLY A 62 4.99 12.21 4.80
C GLY A 62 5.50 12.82 3.49
N GLU A 63 6.61 12.37 2.95
CA GLU A 63 7.15 12.83 1.67
C GLU A 63 6.79 11.85 0.55
N PRO A 64 6.80 12.30 -0.72
CA PRO A 64 6.74 11.37 -1.85
C PRO A 64 7.95 10.43 -1.85
N GLU A 65 7.76 9.17 -2.27
CA GLU A 65 8.88 8.23 -2.53
C GLU A 65 9.49 8.38 -3.92
#